data_AF-A0A255RE10-F1
#
_entry.id   AF-A0A255RE10-F1
#
_cell.length_a   1.000
_cell.length_b   1.000
_cell.length_c   1.000
_cell.angle_alpha   90.00
_cell.angle_beta   90.00
_cell.angle_gamma   90.00
#
_symmetry.space_group_name_H-M   'P 1'
#
loop_
_entity.id
_entity.type
_entity.pdbx_description
1 polymer ?
#
loop_
_entity_poly.entity_id
_entity_poly.type
_entity_poly.pdbx_seq_one_letter_code
_entity_poly.pdbx_strand_id
1 'polypeptide(L)'
;MDLRFNTSLAEGYKSASQIARVLTEDWLARNMYCPIHGSFWQTPNMHIGMKHQGCPMCGGTKRMTTEEFIKRAMGIHGDRYDYSFVEYKNNKTKVKLICPKHGEFMVSPNAHLRGDGCPLCWEERRRRGVFGVGLYDYHLPMDSNPITTEAYTQWRTMLGRCYSRYVLSKQQSYSGCTVCEEWHNFSNFFRWFEANYRKNYCLDKDILIPGNKIYSPETCCLVPNEINVLFSYKRKKRELPIGVVYIKHMNKYAARIHHNGKEKYLCFTNNIKEAFDVYKETKRLVIQETAERWKNRIDKKVYERMLQYKIEDYIPKEYLL
;
A
#
# COMPACT_ATOMS: atom_id res chain seq x y z
N MET A 1 -42.32 -19.67 -1.59
CA MET A 1 -42.65 -19.39 -0.17
C MET A 1 -43.96 -20.11 0.12
N ASP A 2 -43.96 -21.03 1.09
CA ASP A 2 -45.18 -21.71 1.52
C ASP A 2 -45.87 -20.83 2.59
N LEU A 3 -46.83 -20.01 2.16
CA LEU A 3 -47.54 -19.03 3.00
C LEU A 3 -48.79 -19.66 3.62
N ARG A 4 -48.62 -20.74 4.38
CA ARG A 4 -49.71 -21.38 5.13
C ARG A 4 -49.83 -20.73 6.50
N PHE A 5 -50.93 -20.01 6.72
CA PHE A 5 -51.26 -19.43 8.02
C PHE A 5 -52.09 -20.41 8.85
N ASN A 6 -51.82 -20.47 10.15
CA ASN A 6 -52.66 -21.22 11.07
C ASN A 6 -53.92 -20.40 11.42
N THR A 7 -54.99 -20.59 10.65
CA THR A 7 -56.24 -19.81 10.77
C THR A 7 -56.94 -19.98 12.12
N SER A 8 -56.67 -21.06 12.86
CA SER A 8 -57.24 -21.27 14.20
C SER A 8 -56.82 -20.18 15.19
N LEU A 9 -55.67 -19.52 14.96
CA LEU A 9 -55.19 -18.43 15.82
C LEU A 9 -56.03 -17.15 15.70
N ALA A 10 -56.83 -17.03 14.64
CA ALA A 10 -57.72 -15.90 14.42
C ALA A 10 -59.13 -16.10 15.01
N GLU A 11 -59.43 -17.26 15.58
CA GLU A 11 -60.74 -17.55 16.18
C GLU A 11 -61.04 -16.59 17.34
N GLY A 12 -62.18 -15.90 17.25
CA GLY A 12 -62.61 -14.92 18.25
C GLY A 12 -62.21 -13.46 17.97
N TYR A 13 -61.33 -13.20 17.00
CA TYR A 13 -61.02 -11.83 16.56
C TYR A 13 -62.04 -11.33 15.53
N LYS A 14 -62.57 -10.12 15.73
CA LYS A 14 -63.57 -9.51 14.82
C LYS A 14 -62.97 -8.43 13.91
N SER A 15 -61.82 -7.87 14.28
CA SER A 15 -61.13 -6.86 13.48
C SER A 15 -60.23 -7.51 12.44
N ALA A 16 -60.40 -7.15 11.17
CA ALA A 16 -59.52 -7.59 10.09
C ALA A 16 -58.03 -7.29 10.37
N SER A 17 -57.75 -6.14 10.99
CA SER A 17 -56.38 -5.75 11.38
C SER A 17 -55.80 -6.66 12.46
N GLN A 18 -56.62 -7.06 13.44
CA GLN A 18 -56.17 -7.98 14.51
C GLN A 18 -55.94 -9.39 13.97
N ILE A 19 -56.83 -9.87 13.09
CA ILE A 19 -56.69 -11.17 12.41
C ILE A 19 -55.39 -11.20 11.59
N ALA A 20 -55.17 -10.19 10.74
CA ALA A 20 -53.97 -10.11 9.92
C ALA A 20 -52.69 -10.08 10.78
N ARG A 21 -52.69 -9.29 11.87
CA ARG A 21 -51.56 -9.20 12.80
C ARG A 21 -51.22 -10.56 13.42
N VAL A 22 -52.20 -11.26 14.01
CA VAL A 22 -51.92 -12.53 14.73
C VAL A 22 -51.40 -13.62 13.79
N LEU A 23 -51.98 -13.73 12.59
CA LEU A 23 -51.56 -14.73 11.60
C LEU A 23 -50.15 -14.44 11.05
N THR A 24 -49.85 -13.17 10.75
CA THR A 24 -48.54 -12.77 10.21
C THR A 24 -47.44 -12.83 11.28
N GLU A 25 -47.75 -12.50 12.53
CA GLU A 25 -46.80 -12.60 13.65
C GLU A 25 -46.40 -14.06 13.95
N ASP A 26 -47.36 -14.99 13.98
CA ASP A 26 -47.09 -16.42 14.19
C ASP A 26 -46.28 -17.03 13.03
N TRP A 27 -46.67 -16.71 11.78
CA TRP A 27 -45.93 -17.21 10.61
C TRP A 27 -44.50 -16.68 10.60
N LEU A 28 -44.30 -15.38 10.87
CA LEU A 28 -42.98 -14.78 10.92
C LEU A 28 -42.13 -15.44 12.02
N ALA A 29 -42.69 -15.66 13.22
CA ALA A 29 -41.98 -16.29 14.33
C ALA A 29 -41.48 -17.71 14.02
N ARG A 30 -42.21 -18.47 13.21
CA ARG A 30 -41.88 -19.85 12.82
C ARG A 30 -40.95 -19.95 11.61
N ASN A 31 -40.83 -18.89 10.82
CA ASN A 31 -40.09 -18.89 9.56
C ASN A 31 -38.85 -17.97 9.58
N MET A 32 -38.38 -17.53 10.75
CA MET A 32 -37.16 -16.75 10.86
C MET A 32 -35.92 -17.57 10.47
N TYR A 33 -34.99 -16.95 9.74
CA TYR A 33 -33.78 -17.58 9.25
C TYR A 33 -32.54 -16.71 9.46
N CYS A 34 -31.47 -17.30 10.00
CA CYS A 34 -30.15 -16.69 10.13
C CYS A 34 -29.20 -17.27 9.07
N PRO A 35 -28.54 -16.44 8.23
CA PRO A 35 -27.57 -16.93 7.24
C PRO A 35 -26.40 -17.74 7.81
N ILE A 36 -26.11 -17.56 9.10
CA ILE A 36 -24.99 -18.22 9.81
C ILE A 36 -25.46 -19.45 10.60
N HIS A 37 -26.68 -19.44 11.14
CA HIS A 37 -27.13 -20.42 12.13
C HIS A 37 -28.42 -21.17 11.76
N GLY A 38 -29.01 -20.92 10.60
CA GLY A 38 -30.21 -21.60 10.12
C GLY A 38 -31.52 -21.04 10.70
N SER A 39 -32.60 -21.84 10.60
CA SER A 39 -33.93 -21.46 11.07
C SER A 39 -34.00 -21.40 12.59
N PHE A 40 -34.71 -20.42 13.13
CA PHE A 40 -34.88 -20.25 14.59
C PHE A 40 -36.26 -19.67 14.92
N TRP A 41 -36.69 -19.79 16.17
CA TRP A 41 -37.92 -19.17 16.65
C TRP A 41 -37.63 -17.91 17.46
N GLN A 42 -38.36 -16.84 17.21
CA GLN A 42 -38.32 -15.62 18.01
C GLN A 42 -39.62 -14.83 17.80
N THR A 43 -40.08 -14.10 18.82
CA THR A 43 -41.27 -13.24 18.67
C THR A 43 -40.99 -12.03 17.76
N PRO A 44 -41.95 -11.56 16.97
CA PRO A 44 -41.77 -10.42 16.06
C PRO A 44 -41.31 -9.14 16.76
N ASN A 45 -41.80 -8.88 17.97
CA ASN A 45 -41.41 -7.70 18.76
C ASN A 45 -39.92 -7.70 19.13
N MET A 46 -39.30 -8.88 19.30
CA MET A 46 -37.87 -8.99 19.59
C MET A 46 -37.01 -8.72 18.34
N HIS A 47 -37.59 -8.91 17.14
CA HIS A 47 -36.93 -8.66 15.86
C HIS A 47 -37.11 -7.20 15.38
N ILE A 48 -38.33 -6.67 15.46
CA ILE A 48 -38.74 -5.38 14.89
C ILE A 48 -38.71 -4.24 15.94
N GLY A 49 -38.64 -4.58 17.24
CA GLY A 49 -38.63 -3.60 18.33
C GLY A 49 -37.33 -2.79 18.44
N MET A 50 -37.36 -1.72 19.23
CA MET A 50 -36.26 -0.74 19.38
C MET A 50 -34.87 -1.33 19.71
N LYS A 51 -34.80 -2.52 20.33
CA LYS A 51 -33.53 -3.18 20.70
C LYS A 51 -33.03 -4.22 19.69
N HIS A 52 -33.67 -4.36 18.52
CA HIS A 52 -33.29 -5.23 17.39
C HIS A 52 -32.41 -6.43 17.78
N GLN A 53 -33.02 -7.49 18.31
CA GLN A 53 -32.27 -8.70 18.67
C GLN A 53 -32.25 -9.63 17.46
N GLY A 54 -31.06 -9.81 16.87
CA GLY A 54 -30.84 -10.85 15.86
C GLY A 54 -31.02 -12.27 16.44
N CYS A 55 -30.75 -13.29 15.62
CA CYS A 55 -30.78 -14.69 16.08
C CYS A 55 -30.06 -14.86 17.44
N PRO A 56 -30.61 -15.63 18.40
CA PRO A 56 -30.01 -15.86 19.73
C PRO A 56 -28.52 -16.23 19.70
N MET A 57 -28.10 -16.96 18.65
CA MET A 57 -26.71 -17.33 18.39
C MET A 57 -25.82 -16.14 18.05
N CYS A 58 -26.33 -15.18 17.27
CA CYS A 58 -25.64 -13.93 16.91
C CYS A 58 -25.71 -12.90 18.05
N GLY A 59 -26.83 -12.86 18.77
CA GLY A 59 -27.06 -11.96 19.90
C GLY A 59 -26.34 -12.35 21.19
N GLY A 60 -25.64 -13.49 21.20
CA GLY A 60 -24.78 -13.92 22.30
C GLY A 60 -25.49 -14.57 23.49
N THR A 61 -26.74 -15.05 23.32
CA THR A 61 -27.45 -15.78 24.39
C THR A 61 -27.05 -17.25 24.47
N LYS A 62 -26.57 -17.86 23.38
CA LYS A 62 -25.89 -19.16 23.45
C LYS A 62 -24.40 -18.96 23.69
N ARG A 63 -23.86 -19.59 24.75
CA ARG A 63 -22.42 -19.64 25.00
C ARG A 63 -21.77 -20.48 23.90
N MET A 64 -20.74 -19.91 23.28
CA MET A 64 -19.91 -20.61 22.30
C MET A 64 -19.23 -21.83 22.95
N THR A 65 -19.17 -22.96 22.26
CA THR A 65 -18.44 -24.13 22.75
C THR A 65 -16.95 -24.04 22.45
N THR A 66 -16.14 -24.91 23.06
CA THR A 66 -14.71 -25.02 22.75
C THR A 66 -14.48 -25.35 21.27
N GLU A 67 -15.25 -26.27 20.70
CA GLU A 67 -15.14 -26.68 19.29
C GLU A 67 -15.48 -25.52 18.34
N GLU A 68 -16.53 -24.75 18.67
CA GLU A 68 -16.93 -23.57 17.91
C GLU A 68 -15.85 -22.48 17.95
N PHE A 69 -15.22 -22.26 19.12
CA PHE A 69 -14.08 -21.35 19.25
C PHE A 69 -12.91 -21.79 18.38
N ILE A 70 -12.51 -23.07 18.47
CA ILE A 70 -11.38 -23.62 17.70
C ILE A 70 -11.65 -23.49 16.20
N LYS A 71 -12.85 -23.85 15.74
CA LYS A 71 -13.23 -23.73 14.32
C LYS A 71 -13.12 -22.29 13.80
N ARG A 72 -13.58 -21.31 14.59
CA ARG A 72 -13.45 -19.88 14.24
C ARG A 72 -11.98 -19.43 14.26
N ALA A 73 -11.23 -19.84 15.27
CA ALA A 73 -9.82 -19.50 15.39
C ALA A 73 -8.98 -20.09 14.24
N MET A 74 -9.26 -21.33 13.81
CA MET A 74 -8.67 -21.94 12.61
C MET A 74 -9.06 -21.20 11.32
N GLY A 75 -10.28 -20.68 11.23
CA GLY A 75 -10.68 -19.84 10.09
C GLY A 75 -9.83 -18.56 9.94
N ILE A 76 -9.34 -18.00 11.05
CA ILE A 76 -8.52 -16.78 11.06
C ILE A 76 -7.02 -17.10 10.97
N HIS A 77 -6.59 -18.15 11.67
CA HIS A 77 -5.19 -18.47 11.86
C HIS A 77 -4.67 -19.63 11.02
N GLY A 78 -5.53 -20.42 10.40
CA GLY A 78 -5.12 -21.66 9.73
C GLY A 78 -4.53 -22.65 10.74
N ASP A 79 -3.44 -23.28 10.34
CA ASP A 79 -2.64 -24.27 11.07
C ASP A 79 -1.56 -23.66 11.98
N ARG A 80 -1.59 -22.33 12.20
CA ARG A 80 -0.53 -21.60 12.92
C ARG A 80 -0.42 -21.92 14.42
N TYR A 81 -1.45 -22.49 15.03
CA TYR A 81 -1.51 -22.77 16.46
C TYR A 81 -2.11 -24.14 16.72
N ASP A 82 -1.63 -24.77 17.78
CA ASP A 82 -2.19 -25.99 18.33
C ASP A 82 -3.14 -25.63 19.50
N TYR A 83 -4.34 -26.21 19.43
CA TYR A 83 -5.47 -25.98 20.33
C TYR A 83 -5.76 -27.18 21.25
N SER A 84 -4.86 -28.17 21.33
CA SER A 84 -5.07 -29.44 22.04
C SER A 84 -5.40 -29.29 23.54
N PHE A 85 -5.02 -28.17 24.16
CA PHE A 85 -5.24 -27.90 25.59
C PHE A 85 -6.24 -26.75 25.84
N VAL A 86 -7.05 -26.41 24.85
CA VAL A 86 -7.99 -25.29 24.97
C VAL A 86 -9.25 -25.69 25.69
N GLU A 87 -9.52 -25.02 26.80
CA GLU A 87 -10.82 -25.08 27.50
C GLU A 87 -11.50 -23.71 27.45
N TYR A 88 -12.45 -23.54 26.53
CA TYR A 88 -13.15 -22.27 26.38
C TYR A 88 -14.22 -22.09 27.46
N LYS A 89 -14.13 -21.00 28.24
CA LYS A 89 -15.12 -20.65 29.27
C LYS A 89 -15.98 -19.46 28.85
N ASN A 90 -15.36 -18.41 28.30
CA ASN A 90 -16.00 -17.21 27.77
C ASN A 90 -14.97 -16.41 26.95
N ASN A 91 -15.37 -15.28 26.36
CA ASN A 91 -14.51 -14.48 25.48
C ASN A 91 -13.39 -13.70 26.20
N LYS A 92 -13.44 -13.56 27.53
CA LYS A 92 -12.48 -12.79 28.35
C LYS A 92 -11.46 -13.68 29.06
N THR A 93 -11.88 -14.85 29.53
CA THR A 93 -11.01 -15.80 30.25
C THR A 93 -9.94 -16.33 29.30
N LYS A 94 -8.66 -16.11 29.66
CA LYS A 94 -7.53 -16.52 28.82
C LYS A 94 -7.50 -18.04 28.65
N VAL A 95 -7.18 -18.46 27.43
CA VAL A 95 -6.94 -19.86 27.06
C VAL A 95 -5.46 -20.07 26.76
N LYS A 96 -4.98 -21.30 26.97
CA LYS A 96 -3.62 -21.71 26.63
C LYS A 96 -3.60 -22.18 25.18
N LEU A 97 -2.74 -21.57 24.36
CA LEU A 97 -2.47 -21.98 22.98
C LEU A 97 -0.99 -22.35 22.83
N ILE A 98 -0.69 -23.23 21.88
CA ILE A 98 0.69 -23.60 21.57
C ILE A 98 1.07 -22.98 20.22
N CYS A 99 2.10 -22.15 20.22
CA CYS A 99 2.79 -21.71 19.02
C CYS A 99 3.89 -22.73 18.70
N PRO A 100 3.91 -23.35 17.50
CA PRO A 100 4.96 -24.32 17.14
C PRO A 100 6.40 -23.79 17.24
N LYS A 101 6.58 -22.46 17.21
CA LYS A 101 7.91 -21.81 17.28
C LYS A 101 8.33 -21.39 18.68
N HIS A 102 7.38 -21.00 19.52
CA HIS A 102 7.64 -20.29 20.77
C HIS A 102 7.04 -20.97 22.00
N GLY A 103 6.38 -22.12 21.80
CA GLY A 103 5.75 -22.88 22.87
C GLY A 103 4.41 -22.30 23.32
N GLU A 104 4.05 -22.61 24.56
CA GLU A 104 2.77 -22.24 25.14
C GLU A 104 2.66 -20.75 25.48
N PHE A 105 1.48 -20.16 25.27
CA PHE A 105 1.18 -18.79 25.67
C PHE A 105 -0.30 -18.63 26.01
N MET A 106 -0.61 -17.59 26.80
CA MET A 106 -1.96 -17.28 27.24
C MET A 106 -2.55 -16.11 26.46
N VAL A 107 -3.71 -16.29 25.84
CA VAL A 107 -4.41 -15.24 25.09
C VAL A 107 -5.90 -15.24 25.44
N SER A 108 -6.57 -14.08 25.41
CA SER A 108 -8.03 -14.07 25.53
C SER A 108 -8.67 -14.51 24.21
N PRO A 109 -9.73 -15.34 24.23
CA PRO A 109 -10.41 -15.76 23.01
C PRO A 109 -10.90 -14.59 22.14
N ASN A 110 -11.34 -13.48 22.74
CA ASN A 110 -11.72 -12.28 22.00
C ASN A 110 -10.54 -11.66 21.24
N ALA A 111 -9.37 -11.53 21.87
CA ALA A 111 -8.17 -11.02 21.22
C ALA A 111 -7.75 -11.93 20.05
N HIS A 112 -7.70 -13.23 20.33
CA HIS A 112 -7.35 -14.25 19.34
C HIS A 112 -8.29 -14.22 18.13
N LEU A 113 -9.62 -14.16 18.35
CA LEU A 113 -10.61 -14.06 17.27
C LEU A 113 -10.58 -12.72 16.50
N ARG A 114 -9.89 -11.68 16.98
CA ARG A 114 -9.62 -10.46 16.19
C ARG A 114 -8.36 -10.58 15.34
N GLY A 115 -7.61 -11.67 15.46
CA GLY A 115 -6.36 -11.91 14.75
C GLY A 115 -5.09 -11.71 15.59
N ASP A 116 -5.22 -11.42 16.89
CA ASP A 116 -4.07 -11.41 17.80
C ASP A 116 -3.50 -12.83 17.95
N GLY A 117 -2.22 -12.96 18.31
CA GLY A 117 -1.54 -14.25 18.30
C GLY A 117 -0.37 -14.33 19.27
N CYS A 118 0.58 -15.22 18.99
CA CYS A 118 1.76 -15.38 19.83
C CYS A 118 2.55 -14.05 19.90
N PRO A 119 2.84 -13.52 21.11
CA PRO A 119 3.51 -12.24 21.29
C PRO A 119 4.97 -12.27 20.80
N LEU A 120 5.64 -13.44 20.89
CA LEU A 120 7.01 -13.61 20.40
C LEU A 120 7.07 -13.65 18.87
N CYS A 121 6.13 -14.34 18.20
CA CYS A 121 5.96 -14.23 16.74
C CYS A 121 5.69 -12.78 16.30
N TRP A 122 4.91 -12.04 17.09
CA TRP A 122 4.64 -10.63 16.82
C TRP A 122 5.91 -9.78 17.00
N GLU A 123 6.65 -9.98 18.08
CA GLU A 123 7.91 -9.30 18.36
C GLU A 123 8.97 -9.61 17.29
N GLU A 124 9.11 -10.86 16.86
CA GLU A 124 9.99 -11.23 15.73
C GLU A 124 9.56 -10.56 14.43
N ARG A 125 8.25 -10.50 14.14
CA ARG A 125 7.75 -9.78 12.97
C ARG A 125 7.96 -8.27 13.08
N ARG A 126 7.86 -7.73 14.27
CA ARG A 126 8.17 -6.33 14.57
C ARG A 126 9.65 -6.05 14.35
N ARG A 127 10.53 -6.96 14.78
CA ARG A 127 11.99 -6.94 14.53
C ARG A 127 12.34 -7.15 13.06
N ARG A 128 11.49 -7.79 12.26
CA ARG A 128 11.71 -7.93 10.80
C ARG A 128 11.69 -6.60 10.05
N GLY A 129 11.30 -5.50 10.69
CA GLY A 129 11.42 -4.17 10.12
C GLY A 129 10.62 -3.96 8.82
N VAL A 130 10.61 -2.72 8.34
CA VAL A 130 10.06 -2.34 7.05
C VAL A 130 10.95 -2.96 5.96
N PHE A 131 10.38 -3.91 5.21
CA PHE A 131 11.05 -4.69 4.16
C PHE A 131 12.29 -5.49 4.60
N GLY A 132 12.34 -5.97 5.85
CA GLY A 132 13.43 -6.84 6.31
C GLY A 132 14.60 -6.10 6.94
N VAL A 133 14.69 -4.77 6.79
CA VAL A 133 15.85 -3.98 7.22
C VAL A 133 15.48 -2.70 7.96
N GLY A 134 14.34 -2.07 7.66
CA GLY A 134 14.01 -0.76 8.21
C GLY A 134 13.47 -0.82 9.64
N LEU A 135 14.11 -0.18 10.60
CA LEU A 135 13.62 -0.02 11.96
C LEU A 135 12.94 1.35 12.12
N TYR A 136 11.68 1.34 12.56
CA TYR A 136 11.02 2.56 13.03
C TYR A 136 11.35 2.76 14.51
N ASP A 137 12.40 3.53 14.79
CA ASP A 137 12.97 3.79 16.13
C ASP A 137 12.63 5.18 16.68
N TYR A 138 11.70 5.89 16.05
CA TYR A 138 11.32 7.24 16.47
C TYR A 138 10.27 7.23 17.59
N HIS A 139 10.40 8.17 18.53
CA HIS A 139 9.61 8.21 19.76
C HIS A 139 8.13 8.58 19.54
N LEU A 140 7.81 9.30 18.47
CA LEU A 140 6.43 9.66 18.11
C LEU A 140 5.86 8.72 17.05
N PRO A 141 4.53 8.57 16.98
CA PRO A 141 3.86 7.94 15.86
C PRO A 141 4.15 8.62 14.52
N MET A 142 4.09 7.86 13.42
CA MET A 142 4.39 8.35 12.07
C MET A 142 3.37 9.38 11.53
N ASP A 143 2.19 9.43 12.11
CA ASP A 143 1.09 10.36 11.81
C ASP A 143 1.00 11.53 12.81
N SER A 144 1.99 11.67 13.70
CA SER A 144 2.01 12.73 14.72
C SER A 144 2.01 14.14 14.13
N ASN A 145 2.64 14.34 12.98
CA ASN A 145 2.58 15.59 12.22
C ASN A 145 2.83 15.37 10.71
N PRO A 146 2.49 16.35 9.84
CA PRO A 146 2.64 16.22 8.39
C PRO A 146 4.07 15.91 7.92
N ILE A 147 5.08 16.52 8.55
CA ILE A 147 6.49 16.32 8.15
C ILE A 147 6.94 14.89 8.44
N THR A 148 6.62 14.36 9.62
CA THR A 148 6.92 12.95 9.98
C THR A 148 6.19 11.96 9.07
N THR A 149 4.96 12.29 8.66
CA THR A 149 4.17 11.47 7.73
C THR A 149 4.82 11.42 6.34
N GLU A 150 5.22 12.59 5.83
CA GLU A 150 5.94 12.70 4.55
C GLU A 150 7.29 11.98 4.60
N ALA A 151 8.07 12.18 5.67
CA ALA A 151 9.35 11.53 5.86
C ALA A 151 9.21 10.00 5.87
N TYR A 152 8.27 9.46 6.66
CA TYR A 152 8.04 8.02 6.73
C TYR A 152 7.60 7.46 5.37
N THR A 153 6.74 8.18 4.64
CA THR A 153 6.31 7.78 3.30
C THR A 153 7.48 7.68 2.34
N GLN A 154 8.38 8.67 2.36
CA GLN A 154 9.56 8.68 1.49
C GLN A 154 10.58 7.61 1.91
N TRP A 155 10.84 7.45 3.21
CA TRP A 155 11.71 6.42 3.77
C TRP A 155 11.24 5.01 3.44
N ARG A 156 9.96 4.71 3.69
CA ARG A 156 9.35 3.43 3.35
C ARG A 156 9.40 3.19 1.84
N THR A 157 9.14 4.20 1.02
CA THR A 157 9.21 4.06 -0.44
C THR A 157 10.64 3.75 -0.90
N MET A 158 11.64 4.42 -0.33
CA MET A 158 13.06 4.18 -0.58
C MET A 158 13.46 2.74 -0.24
N LEU A 159 13.14 2.27 0.98
CA LEU A 159 13.39 0.89 1.38
C LEU A 159 12.65 -0.11 0.49
N GLY A 160 11.42 0.21 0.09
CA GLY A 160 10.62 -0.61 -0.82
C GLY A 160 11.30 -0.78 -2.18
N ARG A 161 11.88 0.30 -2.73
CA ARG A 161 12.64 0.23 -3.99
C ARG A 161 13.87 -0.67 -3.89
N CYS A 162 14.50 -0.78 -2.72
CA CYS A 162 15.73 -1.55 -2.52
C CYS A 162 15.49 -3.00 -2.08
N TYR A 163 14.46 -3.26 -1.27
CA TYR A 163 14.34 -4.53 -0.53
C TYR A 163 12.98 -5.22 -0.68
N SER A 164 11.95 -4.55 -1.24
CA SER A 164 10.66 -5.20 -1.47
C SER A 164 10.75 -6.19 -2.62
N ARG A 165 10.60 -7.48 -2.31
CA ARG A 165 10.52 -8.56 -3.31
C ARG A 165 9.46 -8.28 -4.39
N TYR A 166 8.33 -7.67 -4.00
CA TYR A 166 7.27 -7.30 -4.93
C TYR A 166 7.70 -6.16 -5.88
N VAL A 167 8.34 -5.11 -5.37
CA VAL A 167 8.78 -3.99 -6.22
C VAL A 167 9.89 -4.45 -7.17
N LEU A 168 10.87 -5.19 -6.66
CA LEU A 168 12.00 -5.69 -7.45
C LEU A 168 11.57 -6.66 -8.54
N SER A 169 10.52 -7.47 -8.31
CA SER A 169 9.98 -8.36 -9.35
C SER A 169 9.26 -7.62 -10.48
N LYS A 170 8.76 -6.40 -10.22
CA LYS A 170 8.07 -5.56 -11.22
C LYS A 170 8.99 -4.55 -11.90
N GLN A 171 10.01 -4.05 -11.19
CA GLN A 171 10.84 -2.92 -11.61
C GLN A 171 12.32 -3.25 -11.50
N GLN A 172 12.84 -3.94 -12.51
CA GLN A 172 14.23 -4.40 -12.57
C GLN A 172 15.26 -3.24 -12.57
N SER A 173 14.84 -1.99 -12.87
CA SER A 173 15.69 -0.80 -12.79
C SER A 173 16.26 -0.55 -11.38
N TYR A 174 15.54 -1.00 -10.35
CA TYR A 174 15.98 -0.91 -8.96
C TYR A 174 16.84 -2.10 -8.50
N SER A 175 17.12 -3.05 -9.39
CA SER A 175 18.07 -4.13 -9.09
C SER A 175 19.43 -3.56 -8.71
N GLY A 176 19.99 -4.10 -7.62
CA GLY A 176 21.25 -3.66 -7.03
C GLY A 176 21.17 -2.36 -6.23
N CYS A 177 20.01 -1.71 -6.10
CA CYS A 177 19.88 -0.54 -5.25
C CYS A 177 19.88 -0.92 -3.77
N THR A 178 20.60 -0.15 -2.94
CA THR A 178 20.71 -0.34 -1.49
C THR A 178 20.57 0.99 -0.75
N VAL A 179 20.43 0.92 0.57
CA VAL A 179 20.35 2.08 1.47
C VAL A 179 21.47 1.93 2.50
N CYS A 180 22.19 3.02 2.83
CA CYS A 180 23.22 2.98 3.87
C CYS A 180 22.63 2.51 5.20
N GLU A 181 23.46 1.84 6.02
CA GLU A 181 23.02 1.20 7.27
C GLU A 181 22.40 2.20 8.25
N GLU A 182 22.93 3.42 8.31
CA GLU A 182 22.39 4.46 9.19
C GLU A 182 20.93 4.76 8.88
N TRP A 183 20.57 4.85 7.60
CA TRP A 183 19.20 5.11 7.13
C TRP A 183 18.29 3.89 7.20
N HIS A 184 18.77 2.73 7.70
CA HIS A 184 17.87 1.66 8.11
C HIS A 184 17.13 2.04 9.40
N ASN A 185 17.62 3.00 10.19
CA ASN A 185 16.88 3.59 11.30
C ASN A 185 16.12 4.83 10.82
N PHE A 186 14.80 4.85 11.06
CA PHE A 186 13.96 5.97 10.65
C PHE A 186 14.40 7.29 11.30
N SER A 187 14.84 7.28 12.55
CA SER A 187 15.27 8.49 13.26
C SER A 187 16.48 9.16 12.60
N ASN A 188 17.44 8.37 12.10
CA ASN A 188 18.61 8.88 11.37
C ASN A 188 18.21 9.49 10.02
N PHE A 189 17.36 8.80 9.26
CA PHE A 189 16.82 9.34 8.02
C PHE A 189 16.01 10.62 8.28
N PHE A 190 15.18 10.63 9.32
CA PHE A 190 14.31 11.76 9.66
C PHE A 190 15.11 13.01 10.01
N ARG A 191 16.20 12.88 10.79
CA ARG A 191 17.12 14.00 11.08
C ARG A 191 17.66 14.64 9.80
N TRP A 192 18.11 13.83 8.84
CA TRP A 192 18.56 14.34 7.55
C TRP A 192 17.40 14.95 6.74
N PHE A 193 16.25 14.27 6.70
CA PHE A 193 15.10 14.70 5.92
C PHE A 193 14.57 16.06 6.41
N GLU A 194 14.42 16.23 7.72
CA GLU A 194 13.94 17.46 8.35
C GLU A 194 14.87 18.64 8.08
N ALA A 195 16.19 18.44 8.20
CA ALA A 195 17.19 19.47 7.90
C ALA A 195 17.14 19.94 6.42
N ASN A 196 16.68 19.09 5.52
CA ASN A 196 16.57 19.37 4.08
C ASN A 196 15.13 19.62 3.62
N TYR A 197 14.15 19.59 4.53
CA TYR A 197 12.74 19.49 4.19
C TYR A 197 12.24 20.75 3.49
N ARG A 198 11.52 20.53 2.38
CA ARG A 198 10.72 21.53 1.69
C ARG A 198 9.42 20.88 1.26
N LYS A 199 8.30 21.57 1.49
CA LYS A 199 6.97 21.04 1.17
C LYS A 199 6.87 20.65 -0.31
N ASN A 200 6.33 19.46 -0.59
CA ASN A 200 6.16 18.87 -1.93
C ASN A 200 7.47 18.48 -2.66
N TYR A 201 8.56 18.24 -1.94
CA TYR A 201 9.82 17.78 -2.52
C TYR A 201 9.94 16.26 -2.39
N CYS A 202 10.58 15.65 -3.38
CA CYS A 202 10.77 14.22 -3.51
C CYS A 202 12.25 13.87 -3.31
N LEU A 203 12.49 12.75 -2.65
CA LEU A 203 13.80 12.11 -2.50
C LEU A 203 14.25 11.50 -3.82
N ASP A 204 15.43 11.93 -4.27
CA ASP A 204 16.12 11.39 -5.43
C ASP A 204 17.57 11.00 -5.07
N LYS A 205 18.12 9.99 -5.75
CA LYS A 205 19.51 9.49 -5.55
C LYS A 205 20.38 9.54 -6.81
N ASP A 206 19.79 9.89 -7.95
CA ASP A 206 20.39 9.74 -9.28
C ASP A 206 20.85 11.09 -9.86
N ILE A 207 20.28 12.20 -9.38
CA ILE A 207 20.62 13.55 -9.84
C ILE A 207 22.09 13.85 -9.55
N LEU A 208 22.53 13.70 -8.29
CA LEU A 208 23.89 14.05 -7.88
C LEU A 208 24.93 13.14 -8.52
N ILE A 209 24.68 11.83 -8.53
CA ILE A 209 25.62 10.82 -9.03
C ILE A 209 24.87 9.91 -10.03
N PRO A 210 25.03 10.12 -11.36
CA PRO A 210 24.35 9.29 -12.35
C PRO A 210 24.73 7.82 -12.23
N GLY A 211 23.72 6.94 -12.32
CA GLY A 211 23.93 5.50 -12.23
C GLY A 211 24.16 4.99 -10.80
N ASN A 212 24.14 5.87 -9.80
CA ASN A 212 24.25 5.51 -8.40
C ASN A 212 23.14 4.53 -7.96
N LYS A 213 23.55 3.60 -7.11
CA LYS A 213 22.71 2.54 -6.58
C LYS A 213 22.49 2.65 -5.08
N ILE A 214 23.18 3.55 -4.39
CA ILE A 214 23.12 3.66 -2.93
C ILE A 214 22.26 4.88 -2.57
N TYR A 215 21.34 4.72 -1.62
CA TYR A 215 20.68 5.85 -0.96
C TYR A 215 21.45 6.18 0.32
N SER A 216 21.99 7.40 0.42
CA SER A 216 22.66 7.94 1.61
C SER A 216 22.56 9.48 1.65
N PRO A 217 22.92 10.13 2.77
CA PRO A 217 22.96 11.60 2.87
C PRO A 217 23.80 12.29 1.80
N GLU A 218 24.86 11.63 1.34
CA GLU A 218 25.84 12.17 0.38
C GLU A 218 25.37 12.01 -1.06
N THR A 219 24.59 10.96 -1.35
CA THR A 219 24.14 10.64 -2.70
C THR A 219 22.74 11.16 -3.01
N CYS A 220 21.96 11.48 -1.99
CA CYS A 220 20.56 11.88 -2.13
C CYS A 220 20.35 13.39 -2.03
N CYS A 221 19.25 13.84 -2.63
CA CYS A 221 18.75 15.21 -2.52
C CYS A 221 17.22 15.23 -2.49
N LEU A 222 16.64 16.27 -1.88
CA LEU A 222 15.23 16.59 -2.00
C LEU A 222 15.04 17.62 -3.11
N VAL A 223 14.20 17.31 -4.10
CA VAL A 223 13.93 18.18 -5.24
C VAL A 223 12.43 18.24 -5.57
N PRO A 224 11.93 19.32 -6.18
CA PRO A 224 10.57 19.37 -6.70
C PRO A 224 10.32 18.23 -7.69
N ASN A 225 9.09 17.74 -7.77
CA ASN A 225 8.72 16.67 -8.71
C ASN A 225 9.04 17.03 -10.18
N GLU A 226 8.96 18.31 -10.54
CA GLU A 226 9.36 18.80 -11.87
C GLU A 226 10.82 18.44 -12.20
N ILE A 227 11.74 18.69 -11.27
CA ILE A 227 13.16 18.37 -11.43
C ILE A 227 13.35 16.85 -11.42
N ASN A 228 12.73 16.13 -10.48
CA ASN A 228 12.81 14.67 -10.38
C ASN A 228 12.44 13.98 -11.71
N VAL A 229 11.36 14.42 -12.37
CA VAL A 229 10.90 13.86 -13.64
C VAL A 229 11.83 14.22 -14.80
N LEU A 230 12.48 15.38 -14.79
CA LEU A 230 13.42 15.80 -15.84
C LEU A 230 14.59 14.83 -16.00
N PHE A 231 15.04 14.22 -14.91
CA PHE A 231 16.14 13.24 -14.86
C PHE A 231 15.66 11.79 -14.91
N SER A 232 14.35 11.55 -14.86
CA SER A 232 13.81 10.19 -14.91
C SER A 232 13.97 9.56 -16.31
N TYR A 233 14.76 8.49 -16.40
CA TYR A 233 14.94 7.74 -17.64
C TYR A 233 14.20 6.41 -17.60
N LYS A 234 13.21 6.24 -18.48
CA LYS A 234 12.65 4.91 -18.75
C LYS A 234 13.46 4.24 -19.85
N ARG A 235 14.45 3.43 -19.46
CA ARG A 235 15.17 2.51 -20.37
C ARG A 235 14.20 1.40 -20.81
N LYS A 236 13.34 1.67 -21.79
CA LYS A 236 12.73 0.61 -22.60
C LYS A 236 13.77 0.11 -23.60
N LYS A 237 13.70 -1.16 -23.99
CA LYS A 237 14.42 -1.69 -25.16
C LYS A 237 13.97 -0.85 -26.37
N ARG A 238 14.82 0.04 -26.85
CA ARG A 238 14.52 1.00 -27.92
C ARG A 238 15.57 0.85 -29.01
N GLU A 239 15.11 0.83 -30.26
CA GLU A 239 15.95 0.82 -31.47
C GLU A 239 16.52 2.22 -31.76
N LEU A 240 15.81 3.29 -31.39
CA LEU A 240 16.22 4.67 -31.61
C LEU A 240 16.70 5.36 -30.33
N PRO A 241 17.63 6.32 -30.44
CA PRO A 241 18.07 7.16 -29.33
C PRO A 241 16.90 7.83 -28.59
N ILE A 242 17.14 8.18 -27.33
CA ILE A 242 16.17 8.91 -26.52
C ILE A 242 15.85 10.25 -27.20
N GLY A 243 14.59 10.66 -27.14
CA GLY A 243 14.13 11.89 -27.81
C GLY A 243 13.93 11.79 -29.32
N VAL A 244 14.40 10.72 -29.98
CA VAL A 244 14.23 10.53 -31.42
C VAL A 244 13.09 9.56 -31.72
N VAL A 245 12.31 9.86 -32.76
CA VAL A 245 11.26 9.00 -33.32
C VAL A 245 11.31 8.99 -34.85
N TYR A 246 10.81 7.93 -35.46
CA TYR A 246 10.65 7.84 -36.91
C TYR A 246 9.20 8.14 -37.31
N ILE A 247 9.01 9.07 -38.25
CA ILE A 247 7.70 9.52 -38.73
C ILE A 247 7.45 8.92 -40.11
N LYS A 248 6.69 7.81 -40.13
CA LYS A 248 6.47 6.98 -41.33
C LYS A 248 5.97 7.76 -42.55
N HIS A 249 4.96 8.62 -42.38
CA HIS A 249 4.34 9.34 -43.50
C HIS A 249 5.23 10.44 -44.11
N MET A 250 6.23 10.93 -43.37
CA MET A 250 7.22 11.89 -43.86
C MET A 250 8.51 11.22 -44.31
N ASN A 251 8.68 9.92 -44.04
CA ASN A 251 9.92 9.18 -44.23
C ASN A 251 11.14 9.87 -43.57
N LYS A 252 10.94 10.44 -42.37
CA LYS A 252 11.94 11.25 -41.64
C LYS A 252 12.04 10.87 -40.17
N TYR A 253 13.22 11.06 -39.58
CA TYR A 253 13.43 11.09 -38.14
C TYR A 253 13.06 12.46 -37.59
N ALA A 254 12.53 12.49 -36.38
CA ALA A 254 12.19 13.72 -35.68
C ALA A 254 12.70 13.69 -34.24
N ALA A 255 13.25 14.83 -33.82
CA ALA A 255 13.56 15.09 -32.43
C ALA A 255 12.28 15.58 -31.72
N ARG A 256 11.97 15.02 -30.56
CA ARG A 256 10.83 15.44 -29.74
C ARG A 256 11.20 15.56 -28.27
N ILE A 257 10.56 16.51 -27.59
CA ILE A 257 10.69 16.71 -26.15
C ILE A 257 9.31 16.88 -25.52
N HIS A 258 9.16 16.31 -24.33
CA HIS A 258 8.00 16.57 -23.48
C HIS A 258 8.41 17.60 -22.43
N HIS A 259 7.75 18.76 -22.44
CA HIS A 259 8.02 19.85 -21.52
C HIS A 259 6.73 20.63 -21.25
N ASN A 260 6.48 21.02 -19.99
CA ASN A 260 5.26 21.71 -19.55
C ASN A 260 3.96 20.99 -19.95
N GLY A 261 3.95 19.65 -19.86
CA GLY A 261 2.77 18.82 -20.20
C GLY A 261 2.46 18.71 -21.69
N LYS A 262 3.27 19.33 -22.57
CA LYS A 262 3.09 19.29 -24.02
C LYS A 262 4.25 18.56 -24.69
N GLU A 263 3.94 17.83 -25.74
CA GLU A 263 4.93 17.27 -26.64
C GLU A 263 5.21 18.25 -27.79
N LYS A 264 6.49 18.49 -28.09
CA LYS A 264 6.92 19.35 -29.18
C LYS A 264 7.94 18.63 -30.05
N TYR A 265 7.71 18.66 -31.36
CA TYR A 265 8.70 18.28 -32.37
C TYR A 265 9.66 19.45 -32.61
N LEU A 266 10.95 19.14 -32.65
CA LEU A 266 12.04 20.12 -32.70
C LEU A 266 12.63 20.23 -34.11
N CYS A 267 12.75 19.11 -34.83
CA CYS A 267 13.24 19.06 -36.19
C CYS A 267 12.71 17.81 -36.91
N PHE A 268 12.85 17.79 -38.24
CA PHE A 268 12.60 16.64 -39.11
C PHE A 268 13.78 16.47 -40.06
N THR A 269 14.46 15.33 -40.02
CA THR A 269 15.70 15.07 -40.76
C THR A 269 15.75 13.62 -41.25
N ASN A 270 16.58 13.35 -42.26
CA ASN A 270 16.88 11.99 -42.70
C ASN A 270 17.97 11.31 -41.84
N ASN A 271 18.63 12.05 -40.94
CA ASN A 271 19.76 11.58 -40.15
C ASN A 271 19.39 11.46 -38.65
N ILE A 272 19.55 10.25 -38.09
CA ILE A 272 19.30 9.97 -36.66
C ILE A 272 20.18 10.82 -35.75
N LYS A 273 21.46 11.01 -36.12
CA LYS A 273 22.44 11.76 -35.32
C LYS A 273 22.05 13.22 -35.21
N GLU A 274 21.65 13.84 -36.32
CA GLU A 274 21.20 15.23 -36.33
C GLU A 274 19.95 15.43 -35.45
N ALA A 275 18.96 14.54 -35.55
CA ALA A 275 17.80 14.57 -34.66
C ALA A 275 18.21 14.42 -33.18
N PHE A 276 19.15 13.52 -32.89
CA PHE A 276 19.61 13.30 -31.53
C PHE A 276 20.40 14.50 -30.98
N ASP A 277 21.24 15.14 -31.79
CA ASP A 277 22.00 16.34 -31.40
C ASP A 277 21.06 17.52 -31.08
N VAL A 278 20.02 17.74 -31.91
CA VAL A 278 18.97 18.74 -31.62
C VAL A 278 18.24 18.44 -30.31
N TYR A 279 17.92 17.17 -30.06
CA TYR A 279 17.32 16.76 -28.79
C TYR A 279 18.25 17.02 -27.59
N LYS A 280 19.54 16.65 -27.69
CA LYS A 280 20.52 16.84 -26.62
C LYS A 280 20.63 18.31 -26.24
N GLU A 281 20.80 19.18 -27.23
CA GLU A 281 20.96 20.61 -27.02
C GLU A 281 19.69 21.24 -26.43
N THR A 282 18.52 20.90 -26.98
CA THR A 282 17.24 21.41 -26.45
C THR A 282 17.01 20.95 -25.01
N LYS A 283 17.29 19.68 -24.70
CA LYS A 283 17.14 19.13 -23.34
C LYS A 283 18.12 19.79 -22.36
N ARG A 284 19.36 20.09 -22.79
CA ARG A 284 20.35 20.84 -22.01
C ARG A 284 19.82 22.24 -21.66
N LEU A 285 19.31 22.98 -22.65
CA LEU A 285 18.74 24.31 -22.45
C LEU A 285 17.55 24.29 -21.48
N VAL A 286 16.63 23.34 -21.64
CA VAL A 286 15.47 23.18 -20.73
C VAL A 286 15.90 22.90 -19.29
N ILE A 287 16.95 22.08 -19.09
CA ILE A 287 17.49 21.80 -17.77
C ILE A 287 18.13 23.06 -17.18
N GLN A 288 18.89 23.82 -17.97
CA GLN A 288 19.51 25.07 -17.53
C GLN A 288 18.46 26.12 -17.14
N GLU A 289 17.44 26.33 -17.98
CA GLU A 289 16.32 27.22 -17.67
C GLU A 289 15.59 26.79 -16.39
N THR A 290 15.35 25.49 -16.23
CA THR A 290 14.75 24.96 -15.00
C THR A 290 15.66 25.18 -13.79
N ALA A 291 16.97 25.00 -13.93
CA ALA A 291 17.94 25.23 -12.86
C ALA A 291 17.91 26.69 -12.40
N GLU A 292 17.91 27.66 -13.32
CA GLU A 292 17.85 29.08 -12.99
C GLU A 292 16.54 29.45 -12.27
N ARG A 293 15.41 28.97 -12.77
CA ARG A 293 14.09 29.19 -12.14
C ARG A 293 14.02 28.64 -10.71
N TRP A 294 14.72 27.55 -10.43
CA TRP A 294 14.74 26.90 -9.12
C TRP A 294 15.97 27.22 -8.26
N LYS A 295 16.90 28.08 -8.72
CA LYS A 295 18.23 28.33 -8.12
C LYS A 295 18.25 28.57 -6.61
N ASN A 296 17.32 29.39 -6.10
CA ASN A 296 17.22 29.71 -4.67
C ASN A 296 16.29 28.76 -3.90
N ARG A 297 15.69 27.81 -4.60
CA ARG A 297 14.69 26.86 -4.10
C ARG A 297 15.21 25.42 -4.04
N ILE A 298 16.42 25.15 -4.50
CA ILE A 298 17.08 23.83 -4.43
C ILE A 298 18.44 23.95 -3.77
N ASP A 299 19.04 22.81 -3.41
CA ASP A 299 20.41 22.77 -2.91
C ASP A 299 21.39 23.22 -4.02
N LYS A 300 22.42 23.98 -3.64
CA LYS A 300 23.50 24.43 -4.53
C LYS A 300 24.12 23.27 -5.30
N LYS A 301 24.30 22.11 -4.65
CA LYS A 301 24.85 20.90 -5.28
C LYS A 301 23.97 20.41 -6.44
N VAL A 302 22.65 20.46 -6.27
CA VAL A 302 21.68 20.08 -7.31
C VAL A 302 21.76 21.08 -8.46
N TYR A 303 21.76 22.38 -8.16
CA TYR A 303 21.85 23.44 -9.18
C TYR A 303 23.12 23.29 -10.04
N GLU A 304 24.30 23.16 -9.41
CA GLU A 304 25.57 22.98 -10.13
C GLU A 304 25.54 21.71 -11.00
N ARG A 305 24.97 20.63 -10.47
CA ARG A 305 24.84 19.37 -11.20
C ARG A 305 23.94 19.47 -12.42
N MET A 306 22.85 20.25 -12.34
CA MET A 306 21.96 20.53 -13.47
C MET A 306 22.68 21.31 -14.57
N LEU A 307 23.51 22.31 -14.21
CA LEU A 307 24.27 23.09 -15.19
C LEU A 307 25.34 22.26 -15.91
N GLN A 308 25.94 21.31 -15.22
CA GLN A 308 26.97 20.39 -15.75
C GLN A 308 26.36 19.13 -16.39
N TYR A 309 25.04 19.08 -16.59
CA TYR A 309 24.40 17.89 -17.11
C TYR A 309 24.84 17.59 -18.54
N LYS A 310 25.30 16.35 -18.74
CA LYS A 310 25.67 15.80 -20.04
C LYS A 310 24.79 14.60 -20.32
N ILE A 311 24.18 14.59 -21.50
CA ILE A 311 23.46 13.42 -22.01
C ILE A 311 24.51 12.56 -22.69
N GLU A 312 24.75 11.37 -22.14
CA GLU A 312 25.63 10.39 -22.78
C GLU A 312 25.06 10.02 -24.16
N ASP A 313 25.97 9.84 -25.13
CA ASP A 313 25.62 9.36 -26.45
C ASP A 313 25.15 7.91 -26.36
N TYR A 314 23.85 7.70 -26.14
CA TYR A 314 23.24 6.40 -26.40
C TYR A 314 22.94 6.30 -27.90
N ILE A 315 23.96 5.91 -28.66
CA ILE A 315 23.80 5.36 -30.00
C ILE A 315 23.92 3.84 -29.83
N PRO A 316 22.87 3.05 -30.08
CA PRO A 316 23.01 1.59 -30.10
C PRO A 316 24.16 1.20 -31.02
N LYS A 317 25.04 0.28 -30.59
CA LYS A 317 26.27 -0.10 -31.31
C LYS A 317 26.06 -0.44 -32.79
N GLU A 318 24.87 -0.87 -33.15
CA GLU A 318 24.43 -1.22 -34.50
C GLU A 318 24.29 -0.03 -35.48
N TYR A 319 24.42 1.21 -35.02
CA TYR A 319 24.36 2.43 -35.85
C TYR A 319 25.68 3.22 -35.89
N LEU A 320 26.80 2.62 -35.45
CA LEU A 320 28.14 3.24 -35.47
C LEU A 320 28.98 2.84 -36.69
N LEU A 321 28.36 2.33 -37.77
CA LEU A 321 29.04 1.95 -39.02
C LEU A 321 28.71 2.91 -40.15
#